data_AF-A0A1G0XZC6-F1
#
_entry.id   AF-A0A1G0XZC6-F1
#
_cell.length_a   1.000
_cell.length_b   1.000
_cell.length_c   1.000
_cell.angle_alpha   90.00
_cell.angle_beta   90.00
_cell.angle_gamma   90.00
#
_symmetry.space_group_name_H-M   'P 1'
#
loop_
_entity.id
_entity.type
_entity.pdbx_description
1 polymer ?
#
loop_
_entity_poly.entity_id
_entity_poly.type
_entity_poly.pdbx_seq_one_letter_code
_entity_poly.pdbx_strand_id
1 'polypeptide(L)'
;MKTAVKLMSGLAIVFSMIAVANAGFWDWSRPYQGPSKDVGTLVISGNYLKARVLAELIQYQTNQPILLITSEGGKLFFMPASGPCLEVQDADFTNFVKFTNPKQILILGDTSFVPESYAKRIDSKQTIIRVDNKNWHQVAVTVGKILDKTYLASEFKKLSDEIDSGRLYTSKKGQTPTSSGNPVPNPLDSVVKPEASKEPVLIKATDVVPK
;
A
#
# COMPACT_ATOMS: atom_id res chain seq x y z
N MET A 1 -35.94 19.65 -27.26
CA MET A 1 -34.78 18.76 -27.48
C MET A 1 -34.16 18.45 -26.12
N LYS A 2 -34.05 17.18 -25.74
CA LYS A 2 -33.51 16.76 -24.44
C LYS A 2 -31.98 16.67 -24.57
N THR A 3 -31.25 17.62 -24.00
CA THR A 3 -29.79 17.54 -23.88
C THR A 3 -29.42 16.57 -22.78
N ALA A 4 -28.99 15.38 -23.18
CA ALA A 4 -28.37 14.40 -22.31
C ALA A 4 -27.00 14.93 -21.87
N VAL A 5 -26.86 15.29 -20.60
CA VAL A 5 -25.55 15.50 -19.98
C VAL A 5 -24.91 14.12 -19.83
N LYS A 6 -23.92 13.83 -20.66
CA LYS A 6 -23.04 12.68 -20.47
C LYS A 6 -22.20 12.96 -19.21
N LEU A 7 -22.53 12.30 -18.11
CA LEU A 7 -21.65 12.20 -16.96
C LEU A 7 -20.44 11.36 -17.41
N MET A 8 -19.34 12.02 -17.79
CA MET A 8 -18.05 11.33 -17.88
C MET A 8 -17.59 11.04 -16.46
N SER A 9 -17.71 9.78 -16.05
CA SER A 9 -17.14 9.23 -14.83
C SER A 9 -15.61 9.25 -14.91
N GLY A 10 -15.01 10.39 -14.59
CA GLY A 10 -13.59 10.47 -14.26
C GLY A 10 -13.42 10.15 -12.78
N LEU A 11 -13.06 8.91 -12.45
CA LEU A 11 -12.62 8.57 -11.10
C LEU A 11 -11.25 9.23 -10.92
N ALA A 12 -11.24 10.46 -10.42
CA ALA A 12 -10.00 11.15 -10.08
C ALA A 12 -9.32 10.38 -8.95
N ILE A 13 -8.24 9.66 -9.27
CA ILE A 13 -7.34 9.10 -8.27
C ILE A 13 -6.70 10.29 -7.57
N VAL A 14 -7.20 10.62 -6.38
CA VAL A 14 -6.57 11.62 -5.52
C VAL A 14 -5.35 10.95 -4.92
N PHE A 15 -4.20 11.07 -5.59
CA PHE A 15 -2.89 10.86 -4.97
C PHE A 15 -2.71 11.95 -3.93
N SER A 16 -3.28 11.73 -2.74
CA SER A 16 -3.11 12.63 -1.61
C SER A 16 -1.62 12.66 -1.27
N MET A 17 -1.02 13.86 -1.27
CA MET A 17 0.31 14.04 -0.72
C MET A 17 0.27 13.53 0.72
N ILE A 18 1.14 12.57 1.04
CA ILE A 18 1.29 12.07 2.40
C ILE A 18 1.91 13.20 3.23
N ALA A 19 1.07 14.04 3.82
CA ALA A 19 1.49 14.91 4.91
C ALA A 19 1.67 14.01 6.15
N VAL A 20 2.88 13.47 6.32
CA VAL A 20 3.22 12.68 7.51
C VAL A 20 3.26 13.62 8.71
N ALA A 21 2.21 13.61 9.54
CA ALA A 21 2.32 14.14 10.89
C ALA A 21 3.14 13.15 11.74
N ASN A 22 4.21 13.61 12.39
CA ASN A 22 5.05 12.76 13.24
C ASN A 22 4.27 12.35 14.51
N ALA A 23 3.99 11.06 14.62
CA ALA A 23 3.16 10.46 15.65
C ALA A 23 3.95 10.06 16.91
N GLY A 24 4.48 11.05 17.64
CA GLY A 24 4.71 10.86 19.08
C GLY A 24 3.41 10.82 19.90
N PHE A 25 2.25 10.52 19.28
CA PHE A 25 1.01 11.28 19.48
C PHE A 25 -0.27 10.43 19.62
N TRP A 26 -0.20 9.09 19.64
CA TRP A 26 -1.39 8.24 19.75
C TRP A 26 -1.79 8.01 21.21
N ASP A 27 -2.99 8.48 21.58
CA ASP A 27 -3.63 8.11 22.84
C ASP A 27 -4.20 6.69 22.72
N TRP A 28 -3.37 5.70 23.08
CA TRP A 28 -3.72 4.28 23.07
C TRP A 28 -4.95 3.92 23.92
N SER A 29 -5.38 4.82 24.82
CA SER A 29 -6.58 4.63 25.63
C SER A 29 -7.88 4.92 24.88
N ARG A 30 -7.81 5.53 23.68
CA ARG A 30 -8.96 5.93 22.86
C ARG A 30 -8.95 5.21 21.51
N PRO A 31 -9.66 4.08 21.35
CA PRO A 31 -9.68 3.33 20.10
C PRO A 31 -9.95 4.22 18.87
N TYR A 32 -9.33 3.89 17.73
CA TYR A 32 -9.59 4.60 16.49
C TYR A 32 -11.09 4.51 16.14
N GLN A 33 -11.75 5.66 16.03
CA GLN A 33 -13.12 5.75 15.55
C GLN A 33 -13.08 6.26 14.11
N GLY A 34 -13.29 5.34 13.16
CA GLY A 34 -13.44 5.72 11.75
C GLY A 34 -14.71 6.56 11.51
N PRO A 35 -14.96 7.01 10.27
CA PRO A 35 -16.16 7.78 9.91
C PRO A 35 -17.49 7.09 10.32
N SER A 36 -17.50 5.75 10.29
CA SER A 36 -18.61 4.89 10.72
C SER A 36 -18.54 4.45 12.19
N LYS A 37 -17.59 4.96 12.97
CA LYS A 37 -17.21 4.58 14.35
C LYS A 37 -16.62 3.17 14.52
N ASP A 38 -17.09 2.18 13.76
CA ASP A 38 -16.53 0.83 13.75
C ASP A 38 -15.65 0.58 12.52
N VAL A 39 -14.49 -0.04 12.73
CA VAL A 39 -13.65 -0.59 11.67
C VAL A 39 -14.13 -2.02 11.37
N GLY A 40 -14.77 -2.21 10.22
CA GLY A 40 -15.15 -3.55 9.77
C GLY A 40 -13.93 -4.34 9.32
N THR A 41 -13.13 -3.75 8.44
CA THR A 41 -11.95 -4.37 7.86
C THR A 41 -10.76 -3.43 8.00
N LEU A 42 -9.64 -3.90 8.54
CA LEU A 42 -8.35 -3.24 8.33
C LEU A 42 -7.70 -3.85 7.10
N VAL A 43 -7.43 -3.03 6.07
CA VAL A 43 -6.71 -3.48 4.88
C VAL A 43 -5.22 -3.32 5.11
N ILE A 44 -4.45 -4.40 5.01
CA ILE A 44 -2.98 -4.37 5.10
C ILE A 44 -2.41 -4.69 3.72
N SER A 45 -1.52 -3.84 3.20
CA SER A 45 -0.90 -4.07 1.89
C SER A 45 0.52 -3.51 1.82
N GLY A 46 1.30 -3.97 0.84
CA GLY A 46 2.60 -3.38 0.56
C GLY A 46 2.47 -2.00 -0.08
N ASN A 47 3.40 -1.08 0.21
CA ASN A 47 3.46 0.25 -0.39
C ASN A 47 4.10 0.21 -1.81
N TYR A 48 3.53 -0.60 -2.70
CA TYR A 48 3.92 -0.72 -4.10
C TYR A 48 2.76 -0.31 -5.00
N LEU A 49 3.05 0.18 -6.20
CA LEU A 49 2.06 0.84 -7.06
C LEU A 49 0.72 0.09 -7.20
N LYS A 50 0.74 -1.15 -7.72
CA LYS A 50 -0.51 -1.91 -7.94
C LYS A 50 -1.17 -2.37 -6.63
N ALA A 51 -0.36 -2.73 -5.64
CA ALA A 51 -0.83 -3.13 -4.31
C ALA A 51 -1.59 -1.99 -3.62
N ARG A 52 -0.96 -0.83 -3.58
CA ARG A 52 -1.50 0.40 -3.00
C ARG A 52 -2.72 0.90 -3.75
N VAL A 53 -2.72 0.91 -5.08
CA VAL A 53 -3.88 1.33 -5.87
C VAL A 53 -5.10 0.45 -5.58
N LEU A 54 -4.92 -0.87 -5.42
CA LEU A 54 -6.02 -1.74 -5.01
C LEU A 54 -6.50 -1.41 -3.59
N ALA A 55 -5.58 -1.19 -2.64
CA ALA A 55 -5.94 -0.81 -1.27
C ALA A 55 -6.72 0.51 -1.21
N GLU A 56 -6.27 1.54 -1.94
CA GLU A 56 -6.95 2.83 -2.03
C GLU A 56 -8.32 2.72 -2.70
N LEU A 57 -8.46 1.89 -3.73
CA LEU A 57 -9.75 1.61 -4.34
C LEU A 57 -10.71 0.92 -3.36
N ILE A 58 -10.21 -0.03 -2.56
CA ILE A 58 -11.01 -0.66 -1.50
C ILE A 58 -11.46 0.40 -0.49
N GLN A 59 -10.54 1.24 0.00
CA GLN A 59 -10.87 2.32 0.94
C GLN A 59 -11.92 3.26 0.35
N TYR A 60 -11.78 3.67 -0.90
CA TYR A 60 -12.76 4.52 -1.60
C TYR A 60 -14.16 3.88 -1.62
N GLN A 61 -14.27 2.58 -1.86
CA GLN A 61 -15.56 1.88 -1.94
C GLN A 61 -16.15 1.47 -0.58
N THR A 62 -15.33 1.41 0.48
CA THR A 62 -15.72 0.78 1.75
C THR A 62 -15.55 1.68 2.97
N ASN A 63 -14.89 2.83 2.83
CA ASN A 63 -14.46 3.71 3.92
C ASN A 63 -13.70 2.95 5.03
N GLN A 64 -12.96 1.90 4.65
CA GLN A 64 -12.13 1.14 5.57
C GLN A 64 -10.70 1.68 5.60
N PRO A 65 -10.04 1.69 6.77
CA PRO A 65 -8.67 2.15 6.89
C PRO A 65 -7.68 1.18 6.23
N ILE A 66 -6.54 1.73 5.82
CA ILE A 66 -5.41 0.98 5.24
C ILE A 66 -4.19 1.12 6.14
N LEU A 67 -3.42 0.06 6.28
CA LEU A 67 -2.05 0.09 6.79
C LEU A 67 -1.10 -0.39 5.70
N LEU A 68 -0.24 0.51 5.21
CA LEU A 68 0.75 0.23 4.18
C LEU A 68 2.09 -0.13 4.80
N ILE A 69 2.72 -1.18 4.31
CA ILE A 69 4.04 -1.67 4.74
C ILE A 69 5.04 -1.43 3.61
N THR A 70 6.18 -0.78 3.88
CA THR A 70 7.23 -0.61 2.85
C THR A 70 8.14 -1.82 2.72
N SER A 71 8.52 -2.41 3.85
CA SER A 71 9.46 -3.52 3.95
C SER A 71 9.41 -4.12 5.37
N GLU A 72 10.08 -5.25 5.58
CA GLU A 72 10.31 -5.78 6.92
C GLU A 72 11.14 -4.80 7.76
N GLY A 73 10.69 -4.49 8.97
CA GLY A 73 11.29 -3.48 9.86
C GLY A 73 11.27 -2.05 9.31
N GLY A 74 10.55 -1.81 8.21
CA GLY A 74 10.47 -0.52 7.54
C GLY A 74 9.43 0.42 8.13
N LYS A 75 9.16 1.50 7.39
CA LYS A 75 8.11 2.46 7.75
C LYS A 75 6.74 1.87 7.48
N LEU A 76 5.80 2.16 8.38
CA LEU A 76 4.39 1.85 8.20
C LEU A 76 3.61 3.14 8.00
N PHE A 77 2.64 3.12 7.09
CA PHE A 77 1.78 4.27 6.83
C PHE A 77 0.32 3.88 7.04
N PHE A 78 -0.30 4.47 8.04
CA PHE A 78 -1.73 4.36 8.27
C PHE A 78 -2.47 5.41 7.44
N MET A 79 -3.41 4.95 6.62
CA MET A 79 -4.34 5.82 5.90
C MET A 79 -5.72 5.65 6.53
N PRO A 80 -6.17 6.58 7.38
CA PRO A 80 -7.54 6.56 7.86
C PRO A 80 -8.50 6.74 6.68
N ALA A 81 -9.74 6.27 6.82
CA ALA A 81 -10.76 6.47 5.79
C ALA A 81 -11.08 7.95 5.51
N SER A 82 -10.77 8.82 6.47
CA SER A 82 -10.79 10.27 6.31
C SER A 82 -9.66 10.89 7.13
N GLY A 83 -8.99 11.90 6.57
CA GLY A 83 -7.93 12.64 7.26
C GLY A 83 -6.54 12.38 6.68
N PRO A 84 -5.49 12.90 7.34
CA PRO A 84 -4.12 12.77 6.86
C PRO A 84 -3.61 11.34 7.03
N CYS A 85 -2.66 10.96 6.19
CA CYS A 85 -1.89 9.74 6.38
C CYS A 85 -0.88 9.91 7.52
N LEU A 86 -0.71 8.88 8.33
CA LEU A 86 0.08 8.91 9.56
C LEU A 86 1.18 7.86 9.49
N GLU A 87 2.40 8.20 9.90
CA GLU A 87 3.48 7.21 10.04
C GLU A 87 3.30 6.45 11.36
N VAL A 88 3.42 5.13 11.29
CA VAL A 88 3.38 4.22 12.44
C VAL A 88 4.75 3.57 12.54
N GLN A 89 5.31 3.51 13.74
CA GLN A 89 6.57 2.82 13.96
C GLN A 89 6.35 1.31 13.88
N ASP A 90 7.31 0.58 13.30
CA ASP A 90 7.22 -0.88 13.24
C ASP A 90 7.06 -1.49 14.65
N ALA A 91 7.77 -0.96 15.65
CA ALA A 91 7.65 -1.38 17.05
C ALA A 91 6.21 -1.31 17.59
N ASP A 92 5.43 -0.34 17.13
CA ASP A 92 4.05 -0.11 17.57
C ASP A 92 3.00 -0.91 16.78
N PHE A 93 3.39 -1.64 15.73
CA PHE A 93 2.46 -2.35 14.83
C PHE A 93 1.38 -3.16 15.57
N THR A 94 1.78 -3.98 16.54
CA THR A 94 0.83 -4.84 17.28
C THR A 94 -0.15 -4.01 18.10
N ASN A 95 0.32 -2.95 18.77
CA ASN A 95 -0.55 -2.04 19.53
C ASN A 95 -1.46 -1.28 18.58
N PHE A 96 -0.96 -0.89 17.40
CA PHE A 96 -1.71 -0.19 16.37
C PHE A 96 -2.84 -1.03 15.79
N VAL A 97 -2.59 -2.29 15.45
CA VAL A 97 -3.66 -3.19 14.97
C VAL A 97 -4.74 -3.38 16.05
N LYS A 98 -4.36 -3.56 17.33
CA LYS A 98 -5.31 -3.63 18.45
C LYS A 98 -6.11 -2.34 18.62
N PHE A 99 -5.45 -1.20 18.51
CA PHE A 99 -6.03 0.12 18.60
C PHE A 99 -7.10 0.39 17.52
N THR A 100 -6.88 -0.12 16.30
CA THR A 100 -7.89 -0.05 15.23
C THR A 100 -9.09 -0.97 15.45
N ASN A 101 -8.96 -1.99 16.32
CA ASN A 101 -9.98 -2.97 16.69
C ASN A 101 -10.88 -3.45 15.52
N PRO A 102 -10.31 -3.96 14.43
CA PRO A 102 -11.08 -4.34 13.25
C PRO A 102 -11.83 -5.67 13.48
N LYS A 103 -13.02 -5.83 12.88
CA LYS A 103 -13.74 -7.12 12.87
C LYS A 103 -12.98 -8.19 12.08
N GLN A 104 -12.30 -7.79 11.02
CA GLN A 104 -11.42 -8.64 10.22
C GLN A 104 -10.22 -7.86 9.67
N ILE A 105 -9.14 -8.57 9.37
CA ILE A 105 -7.94 -8.03 8.74
C ILE A 105 -7.79 -8.66 7.37
N LEU A 106 -7.70 -7.83 6.34
CA LEU A 106 -7.52 -8.27 4.97
C LEU A 106 -6.10 -7.94 4.50
N ILE A 107 -5.26 -8.96 4.35
CA ILE A 107 -3.89 -8.82 3.85
C ILE A 107 -3.88 -9.04 2.34
N LEU A 108 -3.36 -8.05 1.59
CA LEU A 108 -3.28 -8.07 0.14
C LEU A 108 -1.88 -8.42 -0.35
N GLY A 109 -1.77 -9.50 -1.12
CA GLY A 109 -0.53 -9.94 -1.75
C GLY A 109 0.22 -11.02 -0.98
N ASP A 110 1.21 -11.59 -1.66
CA ASP A 110 2.10 -12.62 -1.12
C ASP A 110 3.16 -12.03 -0.16
N THR A 111 4.02 -12.89 0.39
CA THR A 111 5.03 -12.50 1.39
C THR A 111 6.08 -11.52 0.87
N SER A 112 6.19 -11.34 -0.45
CA SER A 112 7.05 -10.33 -1.08
C SER A 112 6.50 -8.92 -0.91
N PHE A 113 5.19 -8.76 -0.68
CA PHE A 113 4.52 -7.47 -0.49
C PHE A 113 4.24 -7.19 0.98
N VAL A 114 3.80 -8.22 1.73
CA VAL A 114 3.54 -8.13 3.17
C VAL A 114 4.27 -9.29 3.86
N PRO A 115 5.42 -9.03 4.50
CA PRO A 115 6.18 -10.06 5.19
C PRO A 115 5.35 -10.83 6.22
N GLU A 116 5.60 -12.13 6.33
CA GLU A 116 4.85 -13.01 7.23
C GLU A 116 5.07 -12.66 8.72
N SER A 117 6.18 -11.98 9.04
CA SER A 117 6.45 -11.46 10.38
C SER A 117 5.35 -10.51 10.88
N TYR A 118 4.71 -9.72 10.00
CA TYR A 118 3.57 -8.88 10.39
C TYR A 118 2.32 -9.70 10.71
N ALA A 119 1.99 -10.71 9.90
CA ALA A 119 0.84 -11.57 10.15
C ALA A 119 0.96 -12.31 11.51
N LYS A 120 2.16 -12.80 11.84
CA LYS A 120 2.46 -13.47 13.11
C LYS A 120 2.36 -12.56 14.35
N ARG A 121 2.46 -11.25 14.18
CA ARG A 121 2.39 -10.25 15.26
C ARG A 121 0.97 -9.78 15.57
N ILE A 122 -0.01 -10.19 14.76
CA ILE A 122 -1.44 -9.94 14.97
C ILE A 122 -1.96 -10.95 16.01
N ASP A 123 -2.89 -10.51 16.87
CA ASP A 123 -3.48 -11.37 17.90
C ASP A 123 -4.25 -12.53 17.24
N SER A 124 -4.04 -13.76 17.71
CA SER A 124 -4.64 -14.97 17.14
C SER A 124 -6.17 -15.00 17.23
N LYS A 125 -6.78 -14.14 18.05
CA LYS A 125 -8.24 -13.97 18.12
C LYS A 125 -8.81 -13.15 16.95
N GLN A 126 -7.98 -12.39 16.24
CA GLN A 126 -8.44 -11.58 15.11
C GLN A 126 -8.55 -12.44 13.85
N THR A 127 -9.62 -12.25 13.08
CA THR A 127 -9.79 -12.96 11.80
C THR A 127 -8.87 -12.34 10.75
N ILE A 128 -7.90 -13.11 10.27
CA ILE A 128 -6.98 -12.69 9.20
C ILE A 128 -7.37 -13.43 7.91
N ILE A 129 -7.59 -12.68 6.84
CA ILE A 129 -7.82 -13.20 5.50
C ILE A 129 -6.67 -12.70 4.62
N ARG A 130 -5.84 -13.61 4.13
CA ARG A 130 -4.76 -13.28 3.19
C ARG A 130 -5.17 -13.67 1.77
N VAL A 131 -5.11 -12.70 0.84
CA VAL A 131 -5.31 -12.95 -0.59
C VAL A 131 -3.95 -12.96 -1.27
N ASP A 132 -3.38 -14.16 -1.35
CA ASP A 132 -2.06 -14.40 -1.91
C ASP A 132 -2.16 -14.66 -3.43
N ASN A 133 -1.69 -13.70 -4.23
CA ASN A 133 -1.51 -13.88 -5.66
C ASN A 133 -0.56 -12.82 -6.23
N LYS A 134 0.28 -13.20 -7.20
CA LYS A 134 1.13 -12.25 -7.95
C LYS A 134 0.34 -11.45 -8.99
N ASN A 135 -0.78 -11.98 -9.46
CA ASN A 135 -1.68 -11.28 -10.37
C ASN A 135 -2.66 -10.41 -9.58
N TRP A 136 -2.38 -9.11 -9.54
CA TRP A 136 -3.20 -8.13 -8.83
C TRP A 136 -4.65 -8.04 -9.30
N HIS A 137 -4.95 -8.39 -10.55
CA HIS A 137 -6.34 -8.46 -11.01
C HIS A 137 -7.07 -9.64 -10.35
N GLN A 138 -6.41 -10.80 -10.19
CA GLN A 138 -6.98 -11.94 -9.46
C GLN A 138 -7.14 -11.65 -7.96
N VAL A 139 -6.20 -10.90 -7.37
CA VAL A 139 -6.37 -10.35 -6.00
C VAL A 139 -7.63 -9.50 -5.96
N ALA A 140 -7.81 -8.55 -6.88
CA ALA A 140 -8.99 -7.68 -6.92
C ALA A 140 -10.31 -8.46 -7.13
N VAL A 141 -10.33 -9.51 -7.96
CA VAL A 141 -11.49 -10.41 -8.11
C VAL A 141 -11.84 -11.09 -6.79
N THR A 142 -10.84 -11.63 -6.11
CA THR A 142 -11.04 -12.38 -4.86
C THR A 142 -11.50 -11.46 -3.73
N VAL A 143 -10.86 -10.30 -3.58
CA VAL A 143 -11.24 -9.28 -2.62
C VAL A 143 -12.64 -8.73 -2.91
N GLY A 144 -12.98 -8.53 -4.20
CA GLY A 144 -14.31 -8.11 -4.61
C GLY A 144 -15.40 -9.08 -4.15
N LYS A 145 -15.13 -10.39 -4.14
CA LYS A 145 -16.06 -11.38 -3.58
C LYS A 145 -16.12 -11.32 -2.05
N ILE A 146 -14.98 -11.17 -1.38
CA ILE A 146 -14.91 -11.11 0.10
C ILE A 146 -15.65 -9.88 0.64
N LEU A 147 -15.53 -8.73 -0.03
CA LEU A 147 -16.11 -7.46 0.42
C LEU A 147 -17.47 -7.15 -0.20
N ASP A 148 -18.03 -8.08 -0.99
CA ASP A 148 -19.25 -7.89 -1.79
C ASP A 148 -19.22 -6.61 -2.64
N LYS A 149 -18.12 -6.45 -3.39
CA LYS A 149 -17.85 -5.34 -4.32
C LYS A 149 -17.71 -5.84 -5.74
N THR A 150 -18.85 -5.99 -6.41
CA THR A 150 -18.98 -6.54 -7.77
C THR A 150 -18.08 -5.85 -8.79
N TYR A 151 -17.91 -4.53 -8.69
CA TYR A 151 -17.17 -3.74 -9.68
C TYR A 151 -15.68 -3.56 -9.36
N LEU A 152 -15.22 -3.97 -8.18
CA LEU A 152 -13.85 -3.73 -7.70
C LEU A 152 -12.78 -4.19 -8.70
N ALA A 153 -12.91 -5.42 -9.21
CA ALA A 153 -11.94 -5.97 -10.16
C ALA A 153 -11.92 -5.22 -11.50
N SER A 154 -13.09 -4.80 -11.98
CA SER A 154 -13.22 -4.08 -13.25
C SER A 154 -12.68 -2.65 -13.16
N GLU A 155 -12.90 -1.98 -12.03
CA GLU A 155 -12.36 -0.64 -11.76
C GLU A 155 -10.85 -0.72 -11.55
N PHE A 156 -10.37 -1.68 -10.77
CA PHE A 156 -8.93 -1.92 -10.61
C PHE A 156 -8.26 -2.18 -11.96
N LYS A 157 -8.88 -2.98 -12.84
CA LYS A 157 -8.34 -3.24 -14.18
C LYS A 157 -8.19 -1.94 -14.98
N LYS A 158 -9.23 -1.10 -15.02
CA LYS A 158 -9.17 0.20 -15.72
C LYS A 158 -8.03 1.07 -15.19
N LEU A 159 -7.92 1.20 -13.86
CA LEU A 159 -6.87 1.98 -13.23
C LEU A 159 -5.48 1.40 -13.52
N SER A 160 -5.31 0.08 -13.45
CA SER A 160 -4.06 -0.58 -13.80
C SER A 160 -3.70 -0.39 -15.27
N ASP A 161 -4.66 -0.49 -16.19
CA ASP A 161 -4.41 -0.26 -17.62
C ASP A 161 -3.98 1.19 -17.87
N GLU A 162 -4.58 2.16 -17.16
CA GLU A 162 -4.19 3.58 -17.23
C GLU A 162 -2.78 3.82 -16.68
N ILE A 163 -2.42 3.19 -15.56
CA ILE A 163 -1.07 3.19 -14.99
C ILE A 163 -0.07 2.64 -16.01
N ASP A 164 -0.35 1.45 -16.54
CA ASP A 164 0.55 0.74 -17.46
C ASP A 164 0.68 1.49 -18.80
N SER A 165 -0.35 2.24 -19.22
CA SER A 165 -0.31 3.10 -20.40
C SER A 165 0.50 4.39 -20.25
N GLY A 166 0.97 4.70 -19.03
CA GLY A 166 1.71 5.94 -18.74
C GLY A 166 0.85 7.21 -18.73
N ARG A 167 -0.47 7.11 -18.93
CA ARG A 167 -1.38 8.28 -19.01
C ARG A 167 -1.53 9.02 -17.68
N LEU A 168 -1.27 8.34 -16.57
CA LEU A 168 -1.21 8.95 -15.24
C LEU A 168 0.14 9.64 -14.95
N TYR A 169 1.14 9.46 -15.83
CA TYR A 169 2.47 10.07 -15.75
C TYR A 169 2.68 11.06 -16.89
N THR A 170 1.88 12.13 -16.97
CA THR A 170 2.33 13.31 -17.70
C THR A 170 3.31 14.05 -16.80
N SER A 171 4.62 13.86 -17.01
CA SER A 171 5.56 14.90 -16.57
C SER A 171 5.11 16.19 -17.25
N LYS A 172 4.91 17.27 -16.49
CA LYS A 172 4.74 18.60 -17.09
C LYS A 172 6.04 18.93 -17.84
N LYS A 173 6.12 18.56 -19.11
CA LYS A 173 7.09 19.11 -20.05
C LYS A 173 6.66 20.55 -20.33
N GLY A 174 7.24 21.50 -19.59
CA GLY A 174 7.03 22.92 -19.85
C GLY A 174 6.99 23.82 -18.62
N GLN A 175 8.01 23.77 -17.76
CA GLN A 175 8.45 24.96 -17.02
C GLN A 175 9.98 24.98 -17.08
N THR A 176 10.50 25.97 -17.80
CA THR A 176 11.92 26.32 -17.79
C THR A 176 12.37 26.62 -16.35
N PRO A 177 13.53 26.13 -15.89
CA PRO A 177 14.00 26.39 -14.55
C PRO A 177 14.51 27.83 -14.47
N THR A 178 13.81 28.67 -13.70
CA THR A 178 14.43 29.85 -13.13
C THR A 178 14.89 29.47 -11.72
N SER A 179 16.21 29.43 -11.57
CA SER A 179 17.06 29.37 -10.38
C SER A 179 16.41 29.35 -8.98
N SER A 180 16.96 28.44 -8.16
CA SER A 180 17.11 28.45 -6.70
C SER A 180 16.16 27.56 -5.89
N GLY A 181 16.72 26.47 -5.37
CA GLY A 181 16.09 25.54 -4.43
C GLY A 181 16.40 24.09 -4.80
N ASN A 182 17.21 23.41 -3.98
CA ASN A 182 17.60 22.02 -4.19
C ASN A 182 16.36 21.13 -4.47
N PRO A 183 16.37 20.29 -5.52
CA PRO A 183 15.25 19.40 -5.79
C PRO A 183 15.15 18.35 -4.67
N VAL A 184 14.00 18.34 -3.99
CA VAL A 184 13.61 17.28 -3.07
C VAL A 184 13.45 15.98 -3.88
N PRO A 185 14.09 14.86 -3.50
CA PRO A 185 13.94 13.60 -4.21
C PRO A 185 12.50 13.13 -4.25
N ASN A 186 12.05 12.68 -5.42
CA ASN A 186 10.75 12.04 -5.59
C ASN A 186 10.80 10.64 -4.93
N PRO A 187 9.87 10.27 -4.01
CA PRO A 187 9.92 9.00 -3.29
C PRO A 187 9.74 7.74 -4.16
N LEU A 188 9.51 7.90 -5.47
CA LEU A 188 9.36 6.79 -6.43
C LEU A 188 10.64 6.47 -7.20
N ASP A 189 11.73 7.23 -7.05
CA ASP A 189 13.01 6.93 -7.69
C ASP A 189 13.79 5.80 -6.99
N SER A 190 13.27 5.22 -5.91
CA SER A 190 13.82 4.04 -5.24
C SER A 190 13.35 2.71 -5.86
N VAL A 191 13.04 2.69 -7.16
CA VAL A 191 12.96 1.43 -7.91
C VAL A 191 14.38 0.88 -8.02
N VAL A 192 14.72 -0.02 -7.09
CA VAL A 192 15.89 -0.89 -7.16
C VAL A 192 15.82 -1.61 -8.51
N LYS A 193 16.66 -1.18 -9.45
CA LYS A 193 17.06 -1.95 -10.63
C LYS A 193 17.63 -3.28 -10.11
N PRO A 194 17.15 -4.46 -10.55
CA PRO A 194 17.77 -5.71 -10.15
C PRO A 194 19.22 -5.68 -10.67
N GLU A 195 20.17 -5.61 -9.75
CA GLU A 195 21.58 -5.70 -10.07
C GLU A 195 21.84 -7.12 -10.58
N ALA A 196 22.50 -7.20 -11.73
CA ALA A 196 22.81 -8.45 -12.40
C ALA A 196 23.61 -9.36 -11.47
N SER A 197 23.20 -10.63 -11.46
CA SER A 197 23.89 -11.77 -10.86
C SER A 197 25.41 -11.68 -11.07
N LYS A 198 26.16 -11.59 -9.97
CA LYS A 198 27.59 -11.94 -9.97
C LYS A 198 27.67 -13.46 -9.80
N GLU A 199 28.22 -14.12 -10.80
CA GLU A 199 28.56 -15.54 -10.78
C GLU A 199 29.47 -15.88 -9.57
N PRO A 200 29.31 -17.05 -8.95
CA PRO A 200 30.18 -17.45 -7.84
C PRO A 200 31.60 -17.74 -8.33
N VAL A 201 32.58 -17.07 -7.74
CA VAL A 201 34.01 -17.33 -7.98
C VAL A 201 34.40 -18.67 -7.36
N LEU A 202 34.89 -19.57 -8.21
CA LEU A 202 35.40 -20.89 -7.87
C LEU A 202 36.72 -20.77 -7.08
N ILE A 203 36.71 -21.12 -5.78
CA ILE A 203 37.95 -21.20 -4.99
C ILE A 203 38.70 -22.46 -5.42
N LYS A 204 39.91 -22.28 -6.00
CA LYS A 204 40.79 -23.40 -6.36
C LYS A 204 41.48 -23.97 -5.11
N ALA A 205 41.56 -25.30 -5.05
CA ALA A 205 42.22 -26.04 -3.99
C ALA A 205 43.73 -26.13 -4.20
N THR A 206 44.49 -25.31 -3.48
CA THR A 206 45.92 -25.43 -3.09
C THR A 206 46.24 -24.09 -2.40
N ASP A 207 46.43 -24.01 -1.10
CA ASP A 207 47.64 -24.49 -0.43
C ASP A 207 47.38 -25.01 0.99
N VAL A 208 47.92 -26.20 1.22
CA VAL A 208 48.07 -26.87 2.51
C VAL A 208 49.36 -26.35 3.16
N VAL A 209 49.25 -25.78 4.39
CA VAL A 209 49.93 -26.12 5.69
C VAL A 209 51.46 -26.42 5.63
N PRO A 210 52.36 -26.22 6.64
CA PRO A 210 52.23 -26.13 8.13
C PRO A 210 53.08 -24.97 8.75
N LYS A 211 53.25 -24.75 10.06
CA LYS A 211 53.16 -25.56 11.28
C LYS A 211 52.91 -24.63 12.47
#